data_AF-A0AA38CIT6-F1
#
_entry.id   AF-A0AA38CIT6-F1
#
_cell.length_a   1.000
_cell.length_b   1.000
_cell.length_c   1.000
_cell.angle_alpha   90.00
_cell.angle_beta   90.00
_cell.angle_gamma   90.00
#
_symmetry.space_group_name_H-M   'P 1'
#
loop_
_entity.id
_entity.type
_entity.pdbx_description
1 polymer ?
#
loop_
_entity_poly.entity_id
_entity_poly.type
_entity_poly.pdbx_seq_one_letter_code
_entity_poly.pdbx_strand_id
1 'polypeptide(L)'
;EFHLDKETENVFQRFQNGVNLVKSDEKLFKGLFFIAIKDVDLADVEDLKDEFPIKLLQIRKRSHENFLTKMYGGMVELAAMPSFTRKEYYQESLSEIALTMEEDLDHTYQNGRSFLRDLKLVTAQIATKDWTPVDLKCVAMKVNILHKNLESAVREGQLSMSGASKVLVNFDTQEEIHDVPIELGDLLIEVQDSGLELAPTEESISNDKVLSDLRSRLGTIFKRKRVNGDQWHSVFQSFLGDLIERRCDRVQKWLCSNTAEFTGNHDVQKLQLEVVATLAELKQGLSVCGCKCFVCFWRCSSKCSNSLVY
;
A
#
# COMPACT_ATOMS: atom_id res chain seq x y z
N GLU A 1 -51.38 11.47 -5.94
CA GLU A 1 -50.18 10.93 -6.62
C GLU A 1 -49.23 12.11 -6.76
N PHE A 2 -48.20 12.19 -5.92
CA PHE A 2 -47.27 13.32 -5.91
C PHE A 2 -46.03 12.92 -6.71
N HIS A 3 -45.69 13.72 -7.72
CA HIS A 3 -44.50 13.54 -8.53
C HIS A 3 -43.48 14.60 -8.13
N LEU A 4 -42.20 14.21 -8.00
CA LEU A 4 -41.11 15.19 -8.04
C LEU A 4 -41.27 16.02 -9.33
N ASP A 5 -40.83 17.27 -9.31
CA ASP A 5 -40.81 18.01 -10.57
C ASP A 5 -39.96 17.25 -11.60
N LYS A 6 -40.29 17.46 -12.87
CA LYS A 6 -39.71 16.70 -13.97
C LYS A 6 -38.19 16.84 -14.04
N GLU A 7 -37.63 17.97 -13.61
CA GLU A 7 -36.19 18.19 -13.62
C GLU A 7 -35.51 17.36 -12.54
N THR A 8 -36.04 17.35 -11.31
CA THR A 8 -35.55 16.51 -10.22
C THR A 8 -35.64 15.03 -10.57
N GLU A 9 -36.76 14.56 -11.15
CA GLU A 9 -36.89 13.16 -11.57
C GLU A 9 -35.91 12.80 -12.69
N ASN A 10 -35.65 13.72 -13.63
CA ASN A 10 -34.61 13.53 -14.66
C ASN A 10 -33.20 13.43 -14.06
N VAL A 11 -32.87 14.24 -13.04
CA VAL A 11 -31.58 14.18 -12.35
C VAL A 11 -31.41 12.85 -11.62
N PHE A 12 -32.44 12.41 -10.88
CA PHE A 12 -32.40 11.13 -10.17
C PHE A 12 -32.31 9.95 -11.14
N GLN A 13 -32.97 10.01 -12.29
CA GLN A 13 -32.84 9.00 -13.32
C GLN A 13 -31.41 8.96 -13.89
N ARG A 14 -30.74 10.11 -14.05
CA ARG A 14 -29.32 10.15 -14.47
C ARG A 14 -28.39 9.54 -13.43
N PHE A 15 -28.60 9.80 -12.14
CA PHE A 15 -27.85 9.14 -11.07
C PHE A 15 -28.08 7.63 -11.08
N GLN A 16 -29.33 7.20 -11.23
CA GLN A 16 -29.66 5.78 -11.29
C GLN A 16 -29.04 5.08 -12.52
N ASN A 17 -28.97 5.76 -13.66
CA ASN A 17 -28.29 5.23 -14.84
C ASN A 17 -26.76 5.17 -14.63
N GLY A 18 -26.19 6.19 -13.98
CA GLY A 18 -24.75 6.30 -13.74
C GLY A 18 -24.22 5.30 -12.72
N VAL A 19 -24.97 5.05 -11.63
CA VAL A 19 -24.51 4.16 -10.55
C VAL A 19 -24.30 2.72 -11.03
N ASN A 20 -25.04 2.28 -12.04
CA ASN A 20 -24.87 0.95 -12.63
C ASN A 20 -23.54 0.79 -13.40
N LEU A 21 -22.90 1.90 -13.77
CA LEU A 21 -21.60 1.90 -14.46
C LEU A 21 -20.43 1.82 -13.48
N VAL A 22 -20.63 2.29 -12.24
CA VAL A 22 -19.66 2.18 -11.16
C VAL A 22 -19.85 0.82 -10.50
N LYS A 23 -19.01 -0.16 -10.88
CA LYS A 23 -19.02 -1.47 -10.23
C LYS A 23 -18.66 -1.32 -8.75
N SER A 24 -19.26 -2.19 -7.93
CA SER A 24 -19.18 -2.08 -6.48
C SER A 24 -17.74 -2.13 -5.98
N ASP A 25 -17.28 -1.01 -5.44
CA ASP A 25 -16.10 -0.88 -4.60
C ASP A 25 -16.59 -0.16 -3.33
N GLU A 26 -16.39 -0.79 -2.18
CA GLU A 26 -16.92 -0.28 -0.91
C GLU A 26 -16.28 1.05 -0.50
N LYS A 27 -15.10 1.40 -1.04
CA LYS A 27 -14.39 2.65 -0.77
C LYS A 27 -14.89 3.82 -1.63
N LEU A 28 -15.63 3.54 -2.70
CA LEU A 28 -16.10 4.56 -3.62
C LEU A 28 -17.51 5.00 -3.27
N PHE A 29 -17.72 6.32 -3.31
CA PHE A 29 -19.04 6.94 -3.17
C PHE A 29 -19.75 6.44 -1.90
N LYS A 30 -19.23 6.85 -0.74
CA LYS A 30 -19.83 6.64 0.59
C LYS A 30 -20.00 7.97 1.30
N GLY A 31 -20.77 8.85 0.67
CA GLY A 31 -21.05 10.19 1.22
C GLY A 31 -22.45 10.29 1.82
N LEU A 32 -22.77 11.50 2.27
CA LEU A 32 -24.13 11.87 2.64
C LEU A 32 -24.85 12.44 1.41
N PHE A 33 -26.05 11.94 1.10
CA PHE A 33 -26.93 12.61 0.14
C PHE A 33 -27.68 13.75 0.82
N PHE A 34 -27.04 14.91 0.89
CA PHE A 34 -27.59 16.09 1.56
C PHE A 34 -28.40 16.95 0.58
N ILE A 35 -29.65 17.28 0.94
CA ILE A 35 -30.51 18.17 0.16
C ILE A 35 -30.81 19.42 0.97
N ALA A 36 -30.31 20.56 0.48
CA ALA A 36 -30.61 21.88 1.03
C ALA A 36 -31.70 22.56 0.20
N ILE A 37 -32.92 22.71 0.74
CA ILE A 37 -33.99 23.47 0.11
C ILE A 37 -33.88 24.91 0.60
N LYS A 38 -33.68 25.86 -0.31
CA LYS A 38 -33.36 27.25 0.02
C LYS A 38 -34.60 28.13 0.09
N ASP A 39 -34.47 29.22 0.86
CA ASP A 39 -35.50 30.25 1.00
C ASP A 39 -36.85 29.68 1.45
N VAL A 40 -36.81 28.71 2.38
CA VAL A 40 -38.02 28.10 2.94
C VAL A 40 -38.63 29.04 3.97
N ASP A 41 -39.92 29.35 3.81
CA ASP A 41 -40.70 30.06 4.82
C ASP A 41 -40.95 29.16 6.03
N LEU A 42 -40.93 29.75 7.24
CA LEU A 42 -41.07 29.00 8.49
C LEU A 42 -42.38 28.19 8.57
N ALA A 43 -43.41 28.64 7.87
CA ALA A 43 -44.70 27.95 7.80
C ALA A 43 -44.62 26.62 7.04
N ASP A 44 -43.69 26.50 6.09
CA ASP A 44 -43.59 25.36 5.17
C ASP A 44 -42.56 24.30 5.63
N VAL A 45 -41.79 24.61 6.69
CA VAL A 45 -40.69 23.73 7.17
C VAL A 45 -41.19 22.36 7.60
N GLU A 46 -42.27 22.31 8.39
CA GLU A 46 -42.81 21.04 8.89
C GLU A 46 -43.44 20.22 7.75
N ASP A 47 -44.21 20.86 6.88
CA ASP A 47 -44.79 20.20 5.70
C ASP A 47 -43.70 19.60 4.81
N LEU A 48 -42.58 20.30 4.63
CA LEU A 48 -41.43 19.82 3.87
C LEU A 48 -40.75 18.62 4.53
N LYS A 49 -40.57 18.67 5.86
CA LYS A 49 -39.98 17.58 6.65
C LYS A 49 -40.85 16.33 6.64
N ASP A 50 -42.17 16.47 6.60
CA ASP A 50 -43.09 15.34 6.53
C ASP A 50 -43.18 14.74 5.12
N GLU A 51 -43.23 15.58 4.09
CA GLU A 51 -43.50 15.14 2.72
C GLU A 51 -42.28 14.56 2.02
N PHE A 52 -41.10 15.16 2.21
CA PHE A 52 -39.91 14.81 1.44
C PHE A 52 -39.36 13.41 1.73
N PRO A 53 -39.29 12.93 3.01
CA PRO A 53 -38.91 11.56 3.30
C PRO A 53 -39.80 10.53 2.62
N ILE A 54 -41.10 10.79 2.50
CA ILE A 54 -42.04 9.91 1.80
C ILE A 54 -41.67 9.78 0.32
N LYS A 55 -41.24 10.87 -0.32
CA LYS A 55 -40.77 10.88 -1.72
C LYS A 55 -39.47 10.08 -1.88
N LEU A 56 -38.51 10.25 -0.96
CA LEU A 56 -37.27 9.48 -0.95
C LEU A 56 -37.51 7.99 -0.73
N LEU A 57 -38.48 7.63 0.12
CA LEU A 57 -38.89 6.24 0.33
C LEU A 57 -39.44 5.61 -0.96
N GLN A 58 -40.12 6.37 -1.82
CA GLN A 58 -40.57 5.83 -3.12
C GLN A 58 -39.37 5.47 -4.01
N ILE A 59 -38.31 6.28 -4.02
CA ILE A 59 -37.08 5.97 -4.76
C ILE A 59 -36.44 4.69 -4.21
N ARG A 60 -36.35 4.56 -2.87
CA ARG A 60 -35.83 3.34 -2.23
C ARG A 60 -36.67 2.10 -2.54
N LYS A 61 -37.99 2.23 -2.63
CA LYS A 61 -38.91 1.13 -2.95
C LYS A 61 -38.80 0.63 -4.39
N ARG A 62 -38.36 1.47 -5.34
CA ARG A 62 -38.22 1.08 -6.75
C ARG A 62 -37.11 0.05 -6.98
N SER A 63 -36.05 0.08 -6.17
CA SER A 63 -34.95 -0.89 -6.21
C SER A 63 -34.20 -0.91 -4.88
N HIS A 64 -33.91 -2.11 -4.36
CA HIS A 64 -33.00 -2.29 -3.21
C HIS A 64 -31.56 -1.86 -3.53
N GLU A 65 -31.18 -1.83 -4.80
CA GLU A 65 -29.89 -1.33 -5.28
C GLU A 65 -30.10 -0.05 -6.09
N ASN A 66 -30.36 1.06 -5.41
CA ASN A 66 -30.51 2.38 -6.02
C ASN A 66 -29.29 3.27 -5.74
N PHE A 67 -29.23 4.43 -6.40
CA PHE A 67 -28.10 5.36 -6.25
C PHE A 67 -27.91 5.86 -4.80
N LEU A 68 -28.98 6.04 -4.01
CA LEU A 68 -28.89 6.44 -2.60
C LEU A 68 -28.15 5.37 -1.79
N THR A 69 -28.51 4.11 -1.98
CA THR A 69 -27.86 3.00 -1.27
C THR A 69 -26.44 2.74 -1.74
N LYS A 70 -26.18 2.81 -3.05
CA LYS A 70 -24.88 2.45 -3.65
C LYS A 70 -23.85 3.57 -3.54
N MET A 71 -24.25 4.85 -3.70
CA MET A 71 -23.34 6.01 -3.69
C MET A 71 -23.33 6.82 -2.39
N TYR A 72 -24.30 6.59 -1.51
CA TYR A 72 -24.43 7.37 -0.27
C TYR A 72 -24.66 6.48 0.95
N GLY A 73 -24.48 5.16 0.82
CA GLY A 73 -24.70 4.21 1.91
C GLY A 73 -26.13 4.19 2.47
N GLY A 74 -27.08 4.84 1.78
CA GLY A 74 -28.42 5.08 2.30
C GLY A 74 -28.53 6.25 3.30
N MET A 75 -27.47 7.01 3.53
CA MET A 75 -27.48 8.24 4.32
C MET A 75 -28.08 9.37 3.48
N VAL A 76 -29.18 9.94 3.96
CA VAL A 76 -29.91 11.01 3.27
C VAL A 76 -30.39 11.99 4.31
N GLU A 77 -30.05 13.26 4.12
CA GLU A 77 -30.42 14.33 5.03
C GLU A 77 -31.05 15.49 4.25
N LEU A 78 -31.98 16.18 4.92
CA LEU A 78 -32.75 17.29 4.35
C LEU A 78 -32.68 18.49 5.29
N ALA A 79 -32.25 19.63 4.76
CA ALA A 79 -32.36 20.90 5.46
C ALA A 79 -33.29 21.86 4.72
N ALA A 80 -34.29 22.34 5.43
CA ALA A 80 -35.10 23.50 5.06
C ALA A 80 -34.34 24.77 5.46
N MET A 81 -33.58 25.33 4.53
CA MET A 81 -32.75 26.49 4.78
C MET A 81 -33.59 27.78 4.75
N PRO A 82 -33.54 28.62 5.79
CA PRO A 82 -34.15 29.94 5.76
C PRO A 82 -33.45 30.81 4.70
N SER A 83 -34.03 31.98 4.39
CA SER A 83 -33.38 32.90 3.45
C SER A 83 -31.98 33.32 3.94
N PHE A 84 -31.04 33.47 3.00
CA PHE A 84 -29.65 33.88 3.26
C PHE A 84 -29.52 35.27 3.91
N THR A 85 -30.61 36.04 3.94
CA THR A 85 -30.71 37.34 4.61
C THR A 85 -30.95 37.22 6.11
N ARG A 86 -31.38 36.04 6.59
CA ARG A 86 -31.71 35.77 7.98
C ARG A 86 -30.49 35.23 8.73
N LYS A 87 -30.37 35.55 10.02
CA LYS A 87 -29.23 35.13 10.85
C LYS A 87 -29.24 33.62 11.09
N GLU A 88 -30.43 33.03 11.13
CA GLU A 88 -30.70 31.61 11.37
C GLU A 88 -30.01 30.73 10.31
N TYR A 89 -29.91 31.23 9.07
CA TYR A 89 -29.16 30.57 7.99
C TYR A 89 -27.72 30.26 8.41
N TYR A 90 -27.02 31.25 8.98
CA TYR A 90 -25.60 31.13 9.30
C TYR A 90 -25.36 30.50 10.67
N GLN A 91 -26.22 30.77 11.64
CA GLN A 91 -26.01 30.35 13.04
C GLN A 91 -26.54 28.96 13.33
N GLU A 92 -27.69 28.61 12.74
CA GLU A 92 -28.37 27.35 13.02
C GLU A 92 -28.14 26.37 11.87
N SER A 93 -28.57 26.73 10.65
CA SER A 93 -28.59 25.77 9.54
C SER A 93 -27.20 25.34 9.08
N LEU A 94 -26.24 26.26 8.93
CA LEU A 94 -24.86 25.87 8.60
C LEU A 94 -24.18 25.07 9.71
N SER A 95 -24.49 25.36 10.98
CA SER A 95 -23.94 24.63 12.13
C SER A 95 -24.49 23.21 12.18
N GLU A 96 -25.78 23.02 11.92
CA GLU A 96 -26.43 21.70 11.85
C GLU A 96 -25.84 20.84 10.72
N ILE A 97 -25.56 21.45 9.56
CA ILE A 97 -24.86 20.78 8.45
C ILE A 97 -23.46 20.34 8.88
N ALA A 98 -22.71 21.24 9.51
CA ALA A 98 -21.36 20.92 9.97
C ALA A 98 -21.37 19.76 10.98
N LEU A 99 -22.27 19.79 11.96
CA LEU A 99 -22.45 18.72 12.95
C LEU A 99 -22.78 17.39 12.28
N THR A 100 -23.74 17.37 11.34
CA THR A 100 -24.09 16.16 10.58
C THR A 100 -22.87 15.60 9.84
N MET A 101 -22.05 16.47 9.23
CA MET A 101 -20.85 16.03 8.53
C MET A 101 -19.73 15.53 9.45
N GLU A 102 -19.66 16.03 10.69
CA GLU A 102 -18.64 15.64 11.68
C GLU A 102 -19.05 14.37 12.46
N GLU A 103 -20.33 14.20 12.76
CA GLU A 103 -20.84 13.12 13.61
C GLU A 103 -21.22 11.87 12.80
N ASP A 104 -21.79 12.02 11.60
CA ASP A 104 -22.41 10.90 10.87
C ASP A 104 -21.55 10.34 9.72
N LEU A 105 -20.45 11.01 9.35
CA LEU A 105 -19.61 10.60 8.22
C LEU A 105 -18.27 10.00 8.65
N ASP A 106 -18.15 8.70 8.45
CA ASP A 106 -16.88 8.00 8.59
C ASP A 106 -15.88 8.37 7.49
N HIS A 107 -14.61 8.52 7.87
CA HIS A 107 -13.53 8.67 6.90
C HIS A 107 -13.27 7.35 6.17
N THR A 108 -13.54 7.31 4.87
CA THR A 108 -13.28 6.12 4.04
C THR A 108 -11.79 5.88 3.78
N TYR A 109 -10.99 6.95 3.73
CA TYR A 109 -9.57 6.90 3.39
C TYR A 109 -8.71 7.22 4.60
N GLN A 110 -7.70 6.40 4.85
CA GLN A 110 -6.76 6.61 5.96
C GLN A 110 -5.90 7.87 5.78
N ASN A 111 -5.59 8.25 4.54
CA ASN A 111 -4.76 9.40 4.25
C ASN A 111 -5.04 10.00 2.86
N GLY A 112 -4.65 11.26 2.66
CA GLY A 112 -4.87 11.98 1.41
C GLY A 112 -4.16 11.38 0.18
N ARG A 113 -3.09 10.59 0.36
CA ARG A 113 -2.40 9.92 -0.76
C ARG A 113 -3.24 8.79 -1.34
N SER A 114 -3.78 7.93 -0.47
CA SER A 114 -4.69 6.86 -0.86
C SER A 114 -5.94 7.42 -1.57
N PHE A 115 -6.52 8.50 -1.02
CA PHE A 115 -7.62 9.22 -1.65
C PHE A 115 -7.26 9.75 -3.04
N LEU A 116 -6.13 10.47 -3.16
CA LEU A 116 -5.71 11.07 -4.44
C LEU A 116 -5.43 10.00 -5.51
N ARG A 117 -4.85 8.86 -5.14
CA ARG A 117 -4.62 7.72 -6.03
C ARG A 117 -5.94 7.21 -6.60
N ASP A 118 -6.91 6.93 -5.74
CA ASP A 118 -8.18 6.33 -6.14
C ASP A 118 -9.04 7.37 -6.91
N LEU A 119 -9.01 8.65 -6.51
CA LEU A 119 -9.63 9.75 -7.25
C LEU A 119 -9.07 9.88 -8.68
N LYS A 120 -7.74 9.84 -8.83
CA LYS A 120 -7.10 9.88 -10.17
C LYS A 120 -7.50 8.68 -11.02
N LEU A 121 -7.56 7.49 -10.42
CA LEU A 121 -7.94 6.27 -11.11
C LEU A 121 -9.40 6.32 -11.57
N VAL A 122 -10.32 6.68 -10.68
CA VAL A 122 -11.76 6.86 -11.00
C VAL A 122 -11.94 7.92 -12.08
N THR A 123 -11.26 9.06 -11.97
CA THR A 123 -11.34 10.14 -12.98
C THR A 123 -10.85 9.67 -14.35
N ALA A 124 -9.73 8.95 -14.39
CA ALA A 124 -9.21 8.37 -15.63
C ALA A 124 -10.18 7.37 -16.23
N GLN A 125 -10.81 6.53 -15.41
CA GLN A 125 -11.81 5.56 -15.84
C GLN A 125 -13.06 6.19 -16.42
N ILE A 126 -13.58 7.23 -15.76
CA ILE A 126 -14.71 8.00 -16.28
C ILE A 126 -14.35 8.62 -17.65
N ALA A 127 -13.15 9.19 -17.77
CA ALA A 127 -12.68 9.80 -19.01
C ALA A 127 -12.51 8.78 -20.15
N THR A 128 -12.06 7.56 -19.86
CA THR A 128 -11.85 6.49 -20.85
C THR A 128 -13.05 5.55 -21.02
N LYS A 129 -14.14 5.78 -20.27
CA LYS A 129 -15.33 4.91 -20.22
C LYS A 129 -14.98 3.47 -19.85
N ASP A 130 -14.03 3.29 -18.94
CA ASP A 130 -13.58 1.99 -18.47
C ASP A 130 -14.25 1.61 -17.14
N TRP A 131 -15.23 0.71 -17.24
CA TRP A 131 -16.05 0.22 -16.12
C TRP A 131 -15.48 -1.02 -15.44
N THR A 132 -14.18 -1.28 -15.57
CA THR A 132 -13.49 -2.29 -14.77
C THR A 132 -13.53 -1.87 -13.29
N PRO A 133 -13.75 -2.80 -12.34
CA PRO A 133 -13.68 -2.49 -10.91
C PRO A 133 -12.36 -1.79 -10.53
N VAL A 134 -12.45 -0.77 -9.67
CA VAL A 134 -11.31 0.06 -9.24
C VAL A 134 -10.33 -0.75 -8.39
N ASP A 135 -10.85 -1.53 -7.45
CA ASP A 135 -10.09 -2.49 -6.63
C ASP A 135 -9.17 -3.39 -7.46
N LEU A 136 -9.66 -4.00 -8.55
CA LEU A 136 -8.87 -4.86 -9.42
C LEU A 136 -7.70 -4.11 -10.07
N LYS A 137 -7.92 -2.86 -10.47
CA LYS A 137 -6.86 -2.01 -11.03
C LYS A 137 -5.87 -1.57 -9.97
N CYS A 138 -6.33 -1.23 -8.78
CA CYS A 138 -5.48 -0.91 -7.63
C CYS A 138 -4.55 -2.08 -7.31
N VAL A 139 -5.09 -3.31 -7.25
CA VAL A 139 -4.32 -4.53 -7.06
C VAL A 139 -3.30 -4.70 -8.18
N ALA A 140 -3.73 -4.64 -9.44
CA ALA A 140 -2.83 -4.83 -10.58
C ALA A 140 -1.69 -3.80 -10.58
N MET A 141 -1.98 -2.53 -10.28
CA MET A 141 -0.98 -1.47 -10.18
C MET A 141 0.01 -1.74 -9.03
N LYS A 142 -0.49 -2.15 -7.86
CA LYS A 142 0.35 -2.50 -6.69
C LYS A 142 1.26 -3.68 -6.99
N VAL A 143 0.70 -4.78 -7.50
CA VAL A 143 1.46 -5.98 -7.88
C VAL A 143 2.55 -5.63 -8.90
N ASN A 144 2.23 -4.84 -9.91
CA ASN A 144 3.19 -4.43 -10.95
C ASN A 144 4.34 -3.58 -10.37
N ILE A 145 4.05 -2.61 -9.51
CA ILE A 145 5.09 -1.79 -8.87
C ILE A 145 5.98 -2.64 -7.95
N LEU A 146 5.39 -3.55 -7.17
CA LEU A 146 6.15 -4.47 -6.29
C LEU A 146 7.05 -5.38 -7.11
N HIS A 147 6.51 -6.04 -8.13
CA HIS A 147 7.25 -6.91 -9.03
C HIS A 147 8.41 -6.17 -9.72
N LYS A 148 8.18 -4.94 -10.22
CA LYS A 148 9.24 -4.11 -10.84
C LYS A 148 10.39 -3.75 -9.89
N ASN A 149 10.13 -3.73 -8.59
CA ASN A 149 11.14 -3.41 -7.57
C ASN A 149 11.69 -4.66 -6.87
N LEU A 150 11.15 -5.85 -7.14
CA LEU A 150 11.48 -7.09 -6.42
C LEU A 150 12.97 -7.41 -6.49
N GLU A 151 13.54 -7.37 -7.69
CA GLU A 151 14.96 -7.69 -7.91
C GLU A 151 15.88 -6.76 -7.11
N SER A 152 15.69 -5.44 -7.19
CA SER A 152 16.49 -4.47 -6.44
C SER A 152 16.22 -4.57 -4.94
N ALA A 153 14.98 -4.85 -4.52
CA ALA A 153 14.64 -5.04 -3.12
C ALA A 153 15.36 -6.24 -2.52
N VAL A 154 15.40 -7.38 -3.22
CA VAL A 154 16.11 -8.59 -2.77
C VAL A 154 17.62 -8.39 -2.82
N ARG A 155 18.14 -7.89 -3.95
CA ARG A 155 19.59 -7.77 -4.18
C ARG A 155 20.23 -6.65 -3.37
N GLU A 156 19.68 -5.46 -3.43
CA GLU A 156 20.27 -4.22 -2.89
C GLU A 156 19.51 -3.68 -1.68
N GLY A 157 18.31 -4.18 -1.40
CA GLY A 157 17.57 -3.76 -0.21
C GLY A 157 16.95 -2.38 -0.39
N GLN A 158 16.67 -2.03 -1.63
CA GLN A 158 16.24 -0.71 -2.03
C GLN A 158 15.32 -0.78 -3.25
N LEU A 159 14.59 0.29 -3.53
CA LEU A 159 13.76 0.45 -4.72
C LEU A 159 14.64 0.79 -5.94
N SER A 160 14.24 0.28 -7.11
CA SER A 160 14.91 0.54 -8.38
C SER A 160 14.58 1.93 -8.97
N MET A 161 13.62 2.64 -8.38
CA MET A 161 13.08 3.90 -8.89
C MET A 161 14.09 5.06 -8.84
N SER A 162 14.09 5.89 -9.89
CA SER A 162 14.80 7.17 -9.91
C SER A 162 14.10 8.19 -9.00
N GLY A 163 14.71 8.54 -7.86
CA GLY A 163 14.13 9.48 -6.90
C GLY A 163 15.02 9.70 -5.67
N ALA A 164 14.57 10.56 -4.75
CA ALA A 164 15.37 11.03 -3.60
C ALA A 164 15.53 9.99 -2.47
N SER A 165 14.60 9.04 -2.31
CA SER A 165 14.75 7.91 -1.39
C SER A 165 14.63 6.60 -2.14
N LYS A 166 15.65 5.75 -1.99
CA LYS A 166 15.66 4.37 -2.49
C LYS A 166 15.22 3.38 -1.42
N VAL A 167 14.86 3.81 -0.21
CA VAL A 167 14.52 2.88 0.88
C VAL A 167 13.20 2.16 0.57
N LEU A 168 13.07 0.92 1.04
CA LEU A 168 11.80 0.19 0.98
C LEU A 168 10.78 0.87 1.89
N VAL A 169 9.65 1.27 1.32
CA VAL A 169 8.58 2.00 2.01
C VAL A 169 7.22 1.36 1.74
N ASN A 170 6.26 1.64 2.62
CA ASN A 170 4.85 1.51 2.27
C ASN A 170 4.49 2.59 1.24
N PHE A 171 3.99 2.20 0.07
CA PHE A 171 3.71 3.15 -1.02
C PHE A 171 2.57 4.13 -0.70
N ASP A 172 1.66 3.77 0.21
CA ASP A 172 0.54 4.64 0.59
C ASP A 172 0.92 5.60 1.73
N THR A 173 1.60 5.11 2.79
CA THR A 173 1.97 5.93 3.95
C THR A 173 3.35 6.61 3.83
N GLN A 174 4.23 6.10 2.97
CA GLN A 174 5.66 6.46 2.86
C GLN A 174 6.50 6.11 4.09
N GLU A 175 5.98 5.31 5.02
CA GLU A 175 6.75 4.84 6.16
C GLU A 175 7.82 3.86 5.70
N GLU A 176 9.03 4.03 6.22
CA GLU A 176 10.18 3.17 5.93
C GLU A 176 10.03 1.81 6.62
N ILE A 177 10.42 0.76 5.90
CA ILE A 177 10.51 -0.59 6.47
C ILE A 177 11.87 -0.73 7.14
N HIS A 178 11.87 -0.55 8.46
CA HIS A 178 13.07 -0.65 9.27
C HIS A 178 13.47 -2.09 9.53
N ASP A 179 14.77 -2.26 9.72
CA ASP A 179 15.38 -3.52 10.13
C ASP A 179 15.79 -3.50 11.61
N VAL A 180 16.09 -4.68 12.15
CA VAL A 180 16.66 -4.87 13.49
C VAL A 180 18.19 -5.03 13.40
N PRO A 181 19.00 -4.41 14.29
CA PRO A 181 20.46 -4.55 14.29
C PRO A 181 20.94 -6.02 14.33
N ILE A 182 22.15 -6.29 13.81
CA ILE A 182 22.73 -7.64 13.83
C ILE A 182 23.46 -7.85 15.17
N GLU A 183 23.11 -8.93 15.88
CA GLU A 183 23.79 -9.37 17.09
C GLU A 183 24.92 -10.35 16.74
N LEU A 184 26.17 -9.98 17.04
CA LEU A 184 27.33 -10.81 16.77
C LEU A 184 28.13 -11.03 18.06
N GLY A 185 27.71 -12.01 18.86
CA GLY A 185 28.18 -12.17 20.24
C GLY A 185 27.68 -11.01 21.10
N ASP A 186 28.58 -10.35 21.83
CA ASP A 186 28.23 -9.20 22.69
C ASP A 186 28.17 -7.85 21.94
N LEU A 187 28.24 -7.86 20.59
CA LEU A 187 28.26 -6.66 19.75
C LEU A 187 26.95 -6.52 18.98
N LEU A 188 26.32 -5.35 19.09
CA LEU A 188 25.25 -4.90 18.22
C LEU A 188 25.83 -4.12 17.05
N ILE A 189 25.54 -4.57 15.83
CA ILE A 189 26.06 -3.98 14.60
C ILE A 189 24.93 -3.32 13.83
N GLU A 190 25.00 -2.00 13.72
CA GLU A 190 24.15 -1.22 12.83
C GLU A 190 24.64 -1.38 11.39
N VAL A 191 23.80 -1.97 10.55
CA VAL A 191 24.09 -2.17 9.13
C VAL A 191 23.20 -1.26 8.30
N GLN A 192 23.80 -0.35 7.55
CA GLN A 192 23.11 0.30 6.44
C GLN A 192 22.93 -0.76 5.33
N ASP A 193 21.73 -1.34 5.28
CA ASP A 193 21.40 -2.45 4.38
C ASP A 193 20.89 -1.95 3.02
N SER A 194 20.24 -0.79 2.96
CA SER A 194 19.80 -0.18 1.70
C SER A 194 21.01 0.21 0.83
N GLY A 195 21.06 -0.32 -0.40
CA GLY A 195 22.18 -0.19 -1.32
C GLY A 195 23.29 -1.22 -1.12
N LEU A 196 23.17 -2.13 -0.15
CA LEU A 196 24.12 -3.21 0.05
C LEU A 196 23.76 -4.39 -0.86
N GLU A 197 24.65 -4.71 -1.79
CA GLU A 197 24.50 -5.85 -2.70
C GLU A 197 24.72 -7.18 -1.96
N LEU A 198 23.75 -8.09 -2.05
CA LEU A 198 23.81 -9.46 -1.53
C LEU A 198 23.77 -10.53 -2.64
N ALA A 199 23.62 -10.12 -3.90
CA ALA A 199 23.66 -11.00 -5.05
C ALA A 199 24.31 -10.27 -6.24
N PRO A 200 24.99 -10.99 -7.15
CA PRO A 200 25.59 -10.39 -8.34
C PRO A 200 24.54 -9.90 -9.34
N THR A 201 24.92 -8.97 -10.22
CA THR A 201 24.15 -8.55 -11.39
C THR A 201 24.68 -9.25 -12.64
N GLU A 202 23.99 -9.13 -13.77
CA GLU A 202 24.55 -9.56 -15.06
C GLU A 202 25.87 -8.82 -15.39
N GLU A 203 26.05 -7.62 -14.83
CA GLU A 203 27.24 -6.78 -15.00
C GLU A 203 28.30 -7.01 -13.89
N SER A 204 27.92 -7.50 -12.71
CA SER A 204 28.80 -7.71 -11.55
C SER A 204 29.28 -9.16 -11.47
N ILE A 205 30.59 -9.33 -11.69
CA ILE A 205 31.17 -10.50 -12.35
C ILE A 205 31.16 -11.80 -11.51
N SER A 206 30.84 -11.80 -10.22
CA SER A 206 30.67 -13.04 -9.43
C SER A 206 30.21 -12.84 -7.97
N ASN A 207 29.67 -13.90 -7.36
CA ASN A 207 29.46 -13.99 -5.91
C ASN A 207 30.74 -13.73 -5.09
N ASP A 208 31.92 -14.01 -5.63
CA ASP A 208 33.19 -13.78 -4.92
C ASP A 208 33.47 -12.31 -4.70
N LYS A 209 33.04 -11.44 -5.63
CA LYS A 209 33.15 -9.99 -5.48
C LYS A 209 32.25 -9.50 -4.34
N VAL A 210 31.00 -9.95 -4.32
CA VAL A 210 30.03 -9.65 -3.23
C VAL A 210 30.58 -10.10 -1.88
N LEU A 211 31.05 -11.35 -1.77
CA LEU A 211 31.66 -11.88 -0.54
C LEU A 211 32.91 -11.09 -0.12
N SER A 212 33.75 -10.66 -1.07
CA SER A 212 34.93 -9.86 -0.78
C SER A 212 34.57 -8.49 -0.21
N ASP A 213 33.53 -7.84 -0.75
CA ASP A 213 33.10 -6.51 -0.29
C ASP A 213 32.44 -6.59 1.09
N LEU A 214 31.59 -7.60 1.32
CA LEU A 214 31.00 -7.88 2.64
C LEU A 214 32.06 -8.22 3.69
N ARG A 215 33.09 -8.98 3.30
CA ARG A 215 34.24 -9.27 4.16
C ARG A 215 35.01 -8.00 4.53
N SER A 216 35.24 -7.12 3.55
CA SER A 216 35.91 -5.84 3.78
C SER A 216 35.13 -5.01 4.80
N ARG A 217 33.80 -4.95 4.63
CA ARG A 217 32.89 -4.25 5.54
C ARG A 217 32.90 -4.82 6.95
N LEU A 218 32.80 -6.16 7.11
CA LEU A 218 32.93 -6.75 8.44
C LEU A 218 34.31 -6.46 9.04
N GLY A 219 35.38 -6.44 8.23
CA GLY A 219 36.74 -6.16 8.69
C GLY A 219 36.95 -4.76 9.30
N THR A 220 36.12 -3.77 8.95
CA THR A 220 36.17 -2.44 9.58
C THR A 220 35.58 -2.44 10.99
N ILE A 221 34.63 -3.33 11.25
CA ILE A 221 33.88 -3.47 12.52
C ILE A 221 34.57 -4.49 13.43
N PHE A 222 34.91 -5.66 12.87
CA PHE A 222 35.49 -6.80 13.55
C PHE A 222 36.88 -7.13 13.00
N LYS A 223 37.92 -6.62 13.68
CA LYS A 223 39.33 -6.79 13.25
C LYS A 223 39.79 -8.24 13.35
N ARG A 224 40.05 -8.87 12.19
CA ARG A 224 40.57 -10.25 12.04
C ARG A 224 41.79 -10.57 12.90
N LYS A 225 42.65 -9.58 13.20
CA LYS A 225 43.87 -9.76 14.03
C LYS A 225 43.59 -10.13 15.49
N ARG A 226 42.33 -10.06 15.95
CA ARG A 226 41.94 -10.34 17.35
C ARG A 226 41.48 -11.77 17.61
N VAL A 227 41.33 -12.59 16.56
CA VAL A 227 40.80 -13.96 16.64
C VAL A 227 41.57 -14.89 15.72
N ASN A 228 41.51 -16.20 15.98
CA ASN A 228 42.12 -17.18 15.08
C ASN A 228 41.30 -17.32 13.78
N GLY A 229 41.88 -17.97 12.76
CA GLY A 229 41.27 -18.08 11.43
C GLY A 229 39.92 -18.82 11.41
N ASP A 230 39.76 -19.85 12.24
CA ASP A 230 38.52 -20.64 12.33
C ASP A 230 37.41 -19.83 13.03
N GLN A 231 37.74 -19.11 14.10
CA GLN A 231 36.81 -18.19 14.78
C GLN A 231 36.37 -17.06 13.85
N TRP A 232 37.31 -16.42 13.14
CA TRP A 232 36.96 -15.36 12.20
C TRP A 232 36.03 -15.86 11.09
N HIS A 233 36.29 -17.07 10.56
CA HIS A 233 35.42 -17.69 9.56
C HIS A 233 34.01 -17.94 10.10
N SER A 234 33.88 -18.46 11.32
CA SER A 234 32.58 -18.66 11.97
C SER A 234 31.82 -17.35 12.18
N VAL A 235 32.52 -16.29 12.61
CA VAL A 235 31.94 -14.96 12.79
C VAL A 235 31.46 -14.38 11.46
N PHE A 236 32.26 -14.50 10.40
CA PHE A 236 31.87 -14.05 9.06
C PHE A 236 30.67 -14.85 8.52
N GLN A 237 30.65 -16.16 8.72
CA GLN A 237 29.53 -17.00 8.33
C GLN A 237 28.23 -16.62 9.06
N SER A 238 28.29 -16.38 10.38
CA SER A 238 27.13 -15.90 11.16
C SER A 238 26.64 -14.56 10.63
N PHE A 239 27.56 -13.59 10.49
CA PHE A 239 27.25 -12.26 9.98
C PHE A 239 26.54 -12.31 8.61
N LEU A 240 26.99 -13.16 7.69
CA LEU A 240 26.34 -13.34 6.39
C LEU A 240 24.93 -13.94 6.54
N GLY A 241 24.77 -14.96 7.39
CA GLY A 241 23.47 -15.56 7.68
C GLY A 241 22.47 -14.53 8.22
N ASP A 242 22.87 -13.78 9.24
CA ASP A 242 22.03 -12.77 9.88
C ASP A 242 21.68 -11.63 8.92
N LEU A 243 22.62 -11.22 8.07
CA LEU A 243 22.40 -10.19 7.05
C LEU A 243 21.39 -10.64 5.98
N ILE A 244 21.49 -11.89 5.53
CA ILE A 244 20.54 -12.46 4.56
C ILE A 244 19.15 -12.61 5.19
N GLU A 245 19.06 -13.13 6.43
CA GLU A 245 17.77 -13.29 7.11
C GLU A 245 17.10 -11.94 7.35
N ARG A 246 17.87 -10.93 7.77
CA ARG A 246 17.40 -9.54 7.90
C ARG A 246 16.85 -9.00 6.58
N ARG A 247 17.55 -9.21 5.46
CA ARG A 247 17.06 -8.83 4.12
C ARG A 247 15.75 -9.54 3.78
N CYS A 248 15.68 -10.85 4.03
CA CYS A 248 14.48 -11.65 3.76
C CYS A 248 13.28 -11.14 4.56
N ASP A 249 13.45 -10.92 5.86
CA ASP A 249 12.42 -10.38 6.75
C ASP A 249 11.97 -8.99 6.29
N ARG A 250 12.89 -8.09 5.95
CA ARG A 250 12.54 -6.75 5.45
C ARG A 250 11.76 -6.78 4.15
N VAL A 251 12.16 -7.60 3.18
CA VAL A 251 11.44 -7.74 1.91
C VAL A 251 10.05 -8.34 2.13
N GLN A 252 9.92 -9.32 3.04
CA GLN A 252 8.61 -9.87 3.41
C GLN A 252 7.71 -8.84 4.08
N LYS A 253 8.23 -8.08 5.06
CA LYS A 253 7.51 -6.98 5.72
C LYS A 253 7.08 -5.91 4.72
N TRP A 254 7.95 -5.55 3.79
CA TRP A 254 7.66 -4.60 2.72
C TRP A 254 6.55 -5.09 1.79
N LEU A 255 6.57 -6.38 1.41
CA LEU A 255 5.50 -6.98 0.63
C LEU A 255 4.18 -6.96 1.41
N CYS A 256 4.18 -7.46 2.65
CA CYS A 256 3.01 -7.54 3.50
C CYS A 256 2.37 -6.16 3.76
N SER A 257 3.17 -5.14 4.04
CA SER A 257 2.66 -3.78 4.30
C SER A 257 1.99 -3.16 3.06
N ASN A 258 2.46 -3.51 1.86
CA ASN A 258 1.92 -3.00 0.61
C ASN A 258 0.77 -3.85 0.03
N THR A 259 0.52 -5.05 0.56
CA THR A 259 -0.55 -5.95 0.10
C THR A 259 -1.54 -6.36 1.20
N ALA A 260 -1.50 -5.71 2.36
CA ALA A 260 -2.31 -6.07 3.53
C ALA A 260 -3.81 -6.12 3.22
N GLU A 261 -4.30 -5.21 2.37
CA GLU A 261 -5.71 -5.12 1.98
C GLU A 261 -6.14 -6.20 0.96
N PHE A 262 -5.20 -6.96 0.40
CA PHE A 262 -5.43 -7.79 -0.80
C PHE A 262 -5.00 -9.26 -0.63
N THR A 263 -4.95 -9.77 0.60
CA THR A 263 -4.42 -11.11 0.91
C THR A 263 -5.16 -12.27 0.22
N GLY A 264 -6.45 -12.09 -0.10
CA GLY A 264 -7.26 -13.06 -0.84
C GLY A 264 -7.11 -13.02 -2.37
N ASN A 265 -6.36 -12.06 -2.92
CA ASN A 265 -6.24 -11.88 -4.36
C ASN A 265 -5.21 -12.84 -4.97
N HIS A 266 -5.57 -13.50 -6.08
CA HIS A 266 -4.72 -14.48 -6.76
C HIS A 266 -3.39 -13.90 -7.27
N ASP A 267 -3.38 -12.67 -7.80
CA ASP A 267 -2.15 -12.04 -8.31
C ASP A 267 -1.18 -11.69 -7.17
N VAL A 268 -1.74 -11.31 -6.01
CA VAL A 268 -0.94 -11.10 -4.79
C VAL A 268 -0.34 -12.40 -4.30
N GLN A 269 -1.12 -13.50 -4.28
CA GLN A 269 -0.61 -14.82 -3.89
C GLN A 269 0.49 -15.31 -4.86
N LYS A 270 0.31 -15.10 -6.16
CA LYS A 270 1.34 -15.41 -7.16
C LYS A 270 2.63 -14.64 -6.90
N LEU A 271 2.53 -13.32 -6.64
CA LEU A 271 3.68 -12.48 -6.30
C LEU A 271 4.35 -12.95 -4.99
N GLN A 272 3.58 -13.35 -3.97
CA GLN A 272 4.13 -13.90 -2.73
C GLN A 272 4.96 -15.17 -2.97
N LEU A 273 4.45 -16.09 -3.80
CA LEU A 273 5.19 -17.30 -4.16
C LEU A 273 6.50 -16.98 -4.90
N GLU A 274 6.46 -16.01 -5.81
CA GLU A 274 7.64 -15.52 -6.51
C GLU A 274 8.67 -14.93 -5.53
N VAL A 275 8.23 -14.06 -4.61
CA VAL A 275 9.10 -13.48 -3.57
C VAL A 275 9.76 -14.57 -2.71
N VAL A 276 8.99 -15.58 -2.30
CA VAL A 276 9.54 -16.71 -1.53
C VAL A 276 10.62 -17.46 -2.32
N ALA A 277 10.39 -17.72 -3.61
CA ALA A 277 11.38 -18.37 -4.46
C ALA A 277 12.65 -17.52 -4.60
N THR A 278 12.53 -16.23 -4.92
CA THR A 278 13.67 -15.31 -5.08
C THR A 278 14.47 -15.15 -3.78
N LEU A 279 13.79 -15.10 -2.62
CA LEU A 279 14.47 -15.08 -1.32
C LEU A 279 15.20 -16.40 -1.01
N ALA A 280 14.62 -17.54 -1.41
CA ALA A 280 15.30 -18.83 -1.26
C ALA A 280 16.56 -18.92 -2.14
N GLU A 281 16.51 -18.38 -3.36
CA GLU A 281 17.68 -18.27 -4.24
C GLU A 281 18.77 -17.38 -3.63
N LEU A 282 18.41 -16.23 -3.04
CA LEU A 282 19.35 -15.38 -2.31
C LEU A 282 20.05 -16.15 -1.18
N LYS A 283 19.28 -16.88 -0.36
CA LYS A 283 19.81 -17.69 0.75
C LYS A 283 20.79 -18.76 0.29
N GLN A 284 20.56 -19.37 -0.87
CA GLN A 284 21.45 -20.38 -1.44
C GLN A 284 22.65 -19.78 -2.17
N GLY A 285 22.48 -18.59 -2.74
CA GLY A 285 23.47 -17.92 -3.60
C GLY A 285 24.72 -17.48 -2.86
N LEU A 286 24.56 -17.02 -1.62
CA LEU A 286 25.62 -16.38 -0.84
C LEU A 286 26.05 -17.25 0.35
N SER A 287 26.96 -18.20 0.10
CA SER A 287 27.57 -19.05 1.12
C SER A 287 29.09 -19.04 1.03
N VAL A 288 29.75 -19.12 2.19
CA VAL A 288 31.22 -19.21 2.27
C VAL A 288 31.68 -20.66 2.19
N CYS A 289 32.77 -20.89 1.46
CA CYS A 289 33.41 -22.20 1.38
C CYS A 289 34.03 -22.57 2.73
N GLY A 290 33.58 -23.68 3.33
CA GLY A 290 34.09 -24.18 4.62
C GLY A 290 35.44 -24.92 4.54
N CYS A 291 35.98 -25.15 3.33
CA CYS A 291 37.19 -25.94 3.13
C CYS A 291 38.47 -25.17 3.54
N LYS A 292 39.49 -25.89 4.03
CA LYS A 292 40.82 -25.33 4.25
C LYS A 292 41.61 -25.33 2.94
N CYS A 293 42.23 -24.20 2.62
CA CYS A 293 43.12 -24.09 1.47
C CYS A 293 44.35 -24.99 1.65
N PHE A 294 44.73 -25.77 0.62
CA PHE A 294 45.90 -26.65 0.69
C PHE A 294 47.23 -25.89 0.78
N VAL A 295 47.28 -24.63 0.31
CA VAL A 295 48.49 -23.80 0.31
C VAL A 295 48.66 -23.07 1.65
N CYS A 296 47.62 -22.39 2.12
CA CYS A 296 47.74 -21.53 3.31
C CYS A 296 47.16 -22.17 4.58
N PHE A 297 46.38 -23.25 4.48
CA PHE A 297 45.68 -23.94 5.57
C PHE A 297 44.57 -23.13 6.26
N TRP A 298 44.24 -21.93 5.77
CA TRP A 298 43.11 -21.13 6.26
C TRP A 298 41.81 -21.60 5.60
N ARG A 299 40.69 -21.45 6.32
CA ARG A 299 39.35 -21.64 5.72
C ARG A 299 39.11 -20.63 4.61
N CYS A 300 38.53 -21.11 3.52
CA CYS A 300 38.14 -20.29 2.40
C CYS A 300 37.07 -19.26 2.83
N SER A 301 37.04 -18.11 2.16
CA SER A 301 36.04 -17.05 2.42
C SER A 301 35.38 -16.57 1.13
N SER A 302 35.62 -17.27 0.02
CA SER A 302 34.96 -17.12 -1.27
C SER A 302 33.95 -18.25 -1.46
N LYS A 303 33.20 -18.25 -2.57
CA LYS A 303 32.32 -19.35 -2.93
C LYS A 303 33.17 -20.56 -3.33
N CYS A 304 32.67 -21.77 -3.06
CA CYS A 304 33.39 -22.99 -3.46
C CYS A 304 33.26 -23.16 -4.98
N SER A 305 34.37 -23.09 -5.71
CA SER A 305 34.40 -23.52 -7.11
C SER A 305 34.49 -25.05 -7.13
N ASN A 306 33.49 -25.72 -7.74
CA ASN A 306 33.52 -27.17 -7.97
C ASN A 306 34.62 -27.61 -8.98
N SER A 307 35.59 -26.75 -9.26
CA SER A 307 36.51 -26.85 -10.39
C SER A 307 37.92 -27.31 -10.04
N LEU A 308 38.14 -27.89 -8.86
CA LEU A 308 39.44 -28.51 -8.51
C LEU A 308 39.20 -29.77 -7.64
N VAL A 309 38.65 -30.81 -8.28
CA VAL A 309 38.85 -32.19 -7.86
C VAL A 309 39.67 -32.87 -8.95
N TYR A 310 41.00 -32.69 -8.89
CA TYR A 310 42.00 -33.61 -9.45
C TYR A 310 43.30 -33.43 -8.65
#